data_AF-A0A0T6AIU2-F1
#
_entry.id   AF-A0A0T6AIU2-F1
#
_cell.length_a   1.000
_cell.length_b   1.000
_cell.length_c   1.000
_cell.angle_alpha   90.00
_cell.angle_beta   90.00
_cell.angle_gamma   90.00
#
_symmetry.space_group_name_H-M   'P 1'
#
loop_
_entity.id
_entity.type
_entity.pdbx_description
1 polymer ?
#
loop_
_entity_poly.entity_id
_entity_poly.type
_entity_poly.pdbx_seq_one_letter_code
_entity_poly.pdbx_strand_id
1 'polypeptide(L)' 'MNKKIIEGLQILSISLIWLLFTGIAVWIVTLIRESLKLHDAPDASVGISIVAIPVFFLLASVLTYVFVGLRKGRKEHTER' A
#
# COMPACT_ATOMS: atom_id res chain seq x y z
N MET A 1 18.37 12.93 18.18
CA MET A 1 17.09 12.71 17.46
C MET A 1 16.27 11.67 18.22
N ASN A 2 15.05 12.00 18.65
CA ASN A 2 14.24 11.11 19.50
C ASN A 2 13.80 9.85 18.73
N LYS A 3 14.32 8.67 19.13
CA LYS A 3 13.98 7.37 18.50
C LYS A 3 12.46 7.11 18.45
N LYS A 4 11.73 7.54 19.47
CA LYS A 4 10.26 7.45 19.55
C LYS A 4 9.53 8.24 18.45
N ILE A 5 10.06 9.40 18.05
CA ILE A 5 9.47 10.23 16.99
C ILE A 5 9.68 9.56 15.63
N ILE A 6 10.87 9.00 15.40
CA ILE A 6 11.18 8.28 14.16
C ILE A 6 10.27 7.06 14.01
N GLU A 7 10.11 6.27 15.08
CA GLU A 7 9.21 5.10 15.08
C GLU A 7 7.75 5.50 14.85
N GLY A 8 7.28 6.57 15.49
CA GLY A 8 5.92 7.09 15.29
C GLY A 8 5.68 7.53 13.85
N LEU A 9 6.62 8.27 13.25
CA LEU A 9 6.52 8.75 11.87
C LEU A 9 6.55 7.60 10.86
N GLN A 10 7.32 6.55 11.14
CA GLN A 10 7.45 5.37 10.29
C GLN A 10 6.16 4.54 10.27
N ILE A 11 5.56 4.32 11.44
CA ILE A 11 4.24 3.65 11.54
C ILE A 11 3.16 4.49 10.86
N LEU A 12 3.16 5.80 11.09
CA LEU A 12 2.21 6.71 10.45
C LEU A 12 2.32 6.66 8.92
N SER A 13 3.53 6.68 8.38
CA SER A 13 3.79 6.61 6.95
C SER A 13 3.31 5.29 6.34
N ILE A 14 3.61 4.14 6.96
CA ILE A 14 3.13 2.84 6.50
C ILE A 14 1.60 2.77 6.52
N SER A 15 0.96 3.24 7.60
CA SER A 15 -0.50 3.29 7.70
C SER A 15 -1.11 4.16 6.61
N LEU A 16 -0.52 5.32 6.30
CA LEU A 16 -0.97 6.20 5.22
C LEU A 16 -0.87 5.53 3.85
N ILE A 17 0.23 4.80 3.59
CA ILE A 17 0.43 4.06 2.33
C ILE A 17 -0.65 2.99 2.16
N TRP A 18 -0.91 2.20 3.20
CA TRP A 18 -1.95 1.18 3.17
C TRP A 18 -3.35 1.77 2.99
N LEU A 19 -3.66 2.88 3.68
CA LEU A 19 -4.90 3.62 3.51
C LEU A 19 -5.07 4.12 2.06
N LEU A 20 -4.01 4.69 1.49
CA LEU A 20 -4.04 5.20 0.12
C LEU A 20 -4.27 4.08 -0.89
N PHE A 21 -3.53 2.96 -0.79
CA PHE A 21 -3.65 1.87 -1.75
C PHE A 21 -4.99 1.13 -1.65
N THR A 22 -5.50 0.92 -0.44
CA THR A 22 -6.85 0.36 -0.26
C THR A 22 -7.92 1.31 -0.79
N GLY A 23 -7.80 2.62 -0.54
CA GLY A 23 -8.72 3.63 -1.08
C GLY A 23 -8.73 3.67 -2.60
N ILE A 24 -7.56 3.67 -3.24
CA ILE A 24 -7.43 3.62 -4.70
C ILE A 24 -8.04 2.33 -5.26
N ALA A 25 -7.77 1.18 -4.63
CA ALA A 25 -8.35 -0.09 -5.07
C ALA A 25 -9.88 -0.09 -5.01
N VAL A 26 -10.46 0.39 -3.91
CA VAL A 26 -11.92 0.54 -3.75
C VAL A 26 -12.49 1.51 -4.80
N TRP A 27 -11.79 2.62 -5.04
CA TRP A 27 -12.22 3.61 -6.03
C TRP A 27 -12.23 3.03 -7.46
N ILE A 28 -11.15 2.33 -7.85
CA ILE A 28 -11.07 1.64 -9.15
C ILE A 28 -12.19 0.61 -9.29
N VAL A 29 -12.45 -0.21 -8.26
CA VAL A 29 -13.55 -1.19 -8.29
C VAL A 29 -14.90 -0.51 -8.45
N THR A 30 -15.09 0.65 -7.84
CA THR A 30 -16.32 1.44 -7.98
C THR A 30 -16.49 1.96 -9.41
N LEU A 31 -15.41 2.48 -10.02
CA LEU A 31 -15.41 2.94 -11.41
C LEU A 31 -15.70 1.79 -12.40
N ILE A 32 -15.12 0.61 -12.16
CA ILE A 32 -15.41 -0.59 -12.96
C ILE A 32 -16.89 -0.94 -12.90
N ARG A 33 -17.48 -0.93 -11.69
CA ARG A 33 -18.90 -1.24 -11.50
C ARG A 33 -19.80 -0.26 -12.24
N GLU A 34 -19.49 1.03 -12.19
CA GLU A 34 -20.30 2.04 -12.89
C GLU A 34 -20.13 1.96 -14.41
N SER A 35 -18.91 1.73 -14.90
CA SER A 35 -18.63 1.52 -16.32
C SER A 35 -19.38 0.30 -16.88
N LEU A 36 -19.37 -0.84 -16.16
CA LEU A 36 -20.12 -2.04 -16.55
C LEU A 36 -21.63 -1.80 -16.55
N LYS A 37 -22.14 -1.01 -15.59
CA LYS A 37 -23.56 -0.68 -15.49
C LYS A 37 -24.04 0.22 -16.63
N LEU A 38 -23.19 1.10 -17.12
CA LEU A 38 -23.49 1.99 -18.25
C LEU A 38 -23.31 1.32 -19.62
N HIS A 39 -22.87 0.05 -19.68
CA HIS A 39 -22.56 -0.67 -20.92
C HIS A 39 -21.47 0.02 -21.78
N ASP A 40 -20.71 0.94 -21.18
CA ASP A 40 -19.56 1.54 -21.83
C ASP A 40 -18.45 0.47 -21.95
N ALA A 41 -17.78 0.46 -23.11
CA ALA A 41 -16.65 -0.43 -23.32
C ALA A 41 -15.61 -0.19 -22.20
N PRO A 42 -15.08 -1.25 -21.56
CA PRO A 42 -14.02 -1.09 -20.58
C PRO A 42 -12.84 -0.40 -21.25
N ASP A 43 -12.61 0.86 -20.90
CA ASP A 43 -11.53 1.65 -21.45
C ASP A 43 -10.18 1.04 -21.04
N ALA A 44 -9.14 1.18 -21.87
CA ALA A 44 -7.81 0.64 -21.60
C ALA A 44 -7.28 1.11 -20.23
N SER A 45 -7.70 2.30 -19.80
CA SER A 45 -7.45 2.87 -18.47
C SER A 45 -7.94 1.98 -17.30
N VAL A 46 -9.09 1.32 -17.46
CA VAL A 46 -9.66 0.39 -16.48
C VAL A 46 -8.82 -0.88 -16.40
N GLY A 47 -8.43 -1.44 -17.55
CA GLY A 47 -7.57 -2.62 -17.62
C GLY A 47 -6.22 -2.39 -16.95
N ILE A 48 -5.58 -1.24 -17.21
CA ILE A 48 -4.32 -0.84 -16.58
C ILE A 48 -4.49 -0.72 -15.05
N SER A 49 -5.61 -0.16 -14.60
CA SER A 49 -5.90 0.03 -13.17
C SER A 49 -6.05 -1.30 -12.41
N ILE A 50 -6.63 -2.33 -13.05
CA ILE A 50 -6.74 -3.67 -12.47
C ILE A 50 -5.35 -4.30 -12.25
N VAL A 51 -4.43 -4.14 -13.20
CA VAL A 51 -3.05 -4.66 -13.09
C VAL A 51 -2.23 -3.84 -12.08
N ALA A 52 -2.51 -2.55 -11.94
CA ALA A 52 -1.80 -1.68 -11.01
C ALA A 52 -2.08 -2.02 -9.54
N ILE A 53 -3.30 -2.45 -9.18
CA ILE A 53 -3.68 -2.84 -7.81
C ILE A 53 -2.71 -3.87 -7.20
N PRO A 54 -2.50 -5.07 -7.79
CA PRO A 54 -1.60 -6.06 -7.20
C PRO A 54 -0.15 -5.57 -7.15
N VAL A 55 0.31 -4.76 -8.10
CA VAL A 55 1.65 -4.16 -8.08
C VAL A 55 1.81 -3.21 -6.89
N PHE A 56 0.84 -2.34 -6.64
CA PHE A 56 0.86 -1.45 -5.48
C PHE A 56 0.82 -2.21 -4.17
N PHE A 57 -0.02 -3.25 -4.07
CA PHE A 57 -0.07 -4.10 -2.87
C PHE A 57 1.25 -4.84 -2.62
N LEU A 58 1.92 -5.31 -3.67
CA LEU A 58 3.24 -5.91 -3.57
C LEU A 58 4.26 -4.89 -3.02
N LEU A 59 4.29 -3.68 -3.58
CA LEU A 59 5.19 -2.61 -3.12
C LEU A 59 4.95 -2.23 -1.66
N ALA A 60 3.68 -2.03 -1.26
CA ALA A 60 3.34 -1.76 0.15
C ALA A 60 3.76 -2.90 1.07
N SER A 61 3.60 -4.15 0.64
CA SER A 61 4.01 -5.33 1.40
C SER A 61 5.54 -5.39 1.55
N VAL A 62 6.30 -5.13 0.48
CA VAL A 62 7.77 -5.07 0.51
C VAL A 62 8.25 -3.96 1.45
N LEU A 63 7.67 -2.76 1.36
CA LEU A 63 8.01 -1.65 2.26
C LEU A 63 7.71 -2.01 3.71
N THR A 64 6.53 -2.58 3.97
CA THR A 64 6.15 -3.04 5.32
C THR A 64 7.15 -4.09 5.83
N TYR A 65 7.53 -5.05 4.99
CA TYR A 65 8.50 -6.08 5.35
C TYR A 65 9.87 -5.49 5.65
N VAL A 66 10.39 -4.60 4.81
CA VAL A 66 11.69 -3.95 5.03
C VAL A 66 11.66 -3.18 6.34
N PHE A 67 10.61 -2.42 6.61
CA PHE A 67 10.52 -1.65 7.85
C PHE A 67 10.40 -2.52 9.10
N VAL A 68 9.59 -3.58 9.05
CA VAL A 68 9.48 -4.55 10.16
C VAL A 68 10.78 -5.34 10.33
N GLY A 69 11.40 -5.77 9.24
CA GLY A 69 12.65 -6.53 9.21
C GLY A 69 13.84 -5.74 9.76
N LEU A 70 13.99 -4.48 9.34
CA LEU A 70 14.99 -3.57 9.89
C LEU A 70 14.76 -3.29 11.39
N ARG A 71 13.49 -3.27 11.83
CA ARG A 71 13.17 -3.14 13.26
C ARG A 71 13.56 -4.39 14.06
N LYS A 72 13.34 -5.58 13.51
CA LYS A 72 13.69 -6.87 14.14
C LYS A 72 15.20 -7.07 14.25
N GLY A 73 15.95 -6.81 13.17
CA GLY A 73 17.42 -6.94 13.17
C GLY A 73 18.13 -6.02 14.17
N ARG A 74 17.57 -4.84 14.46
CA ARG A 74 18.14 -3.91 15.45
C ARG A 74 17.96 -4.39 16.90
N LYS A 75 16.87 -5.11 17.19
CA LYS A 75 16.61 -5.66 18.54
C LYS A 75 17.50 -6.86 18.80
N GLU A 76 17.68 -7.74 17.81
CA GLU A 76 18.50 -8.94 17.93
C GLU A 76 19.99 -8.62 18.19
N HIS A 77 20.49 -7.51 17.64
CA HIS A 77 21.89 -7.08 17.84
C HIS A 77 22.15 -6.41 19.20
N THR A 78 21.10 -6.07 19.97
CA THR A 78 21.20 -5.48 21.31
C THR A 78 21.13 -6.54 22.43
N GLU A 79 20.65 -7.75 22.11
CA GLU A 79 20.51 -8.86 23.07
C GLU A 79 21.62 -9.93 22.93
N ARG A 80 22.69 -9.64 22.19
CA ARG A 80 23.93 -10.43 22.16
C ARG A 80 25.09 -9.66 22.77
#